data_AF-A0A3D3BWJ2-F1
#
_entry.id   AF-A0A3D3BWJ2-F1
#
_cell.length_a   1.000
_cell.length_b   1.000
_cell.length_c   1.000
_cell.angle_alpha   90.00
_cell.angle_beta   90.00
_cell.angle_gamma   90.00
#
_symmetry.space_group_name_H-M   'P 1'
#
loop_
_entity.id
_entity.type
_entity.pdbx_description
1 polymer ?
#
loop_
_entity_poly.entity_id
_entity_poly.type
_entity_poly.pdbx_seq_one_letter_code
_entity_poly.pdbx_strand_id
1 'polypeptide(L)'
;MFIRLFCRFVLVITASVQPFLGKALSAENITLLEAYEMARESAPGLGVARYKVDLAEAERDIARGQILPSLSAFGQWSENEVEFHAGDSSGYGFQEYAGKRYGWQVKQSLINVSNWREYRRRSAMFSRSEDDLANAELQLLGAVTEAYLNVLLATLDAEVLEQELAALVRQQEESEALYEVRFLPITQVLETKSRRDS
;
A
#
# COMPACT_ATOMS: atom_id res chain seq x y z
N MET A 1 -46.09 -10.91 9.62
CA MET A 1 -45.93 -12.08 8.73
C MET A 1 -44.44 -12.28 8.54
N PHE A 2 -43.72 -12.82 9.53
CA PHE A 2 -43.50 -14.26 9.72
C PHE A 2 -43.10 -14.92 8.38
N ILE A 3 -41.80 -15.17 8.17
CA ILE A 3 -41.10 -16.44 8.48
C ILE A 3 -41.20 -17.43 7.30
N ARG A 4 -40.09 -18.15 7.11
CA ARG A 4 -39.82 -19.32 6.22
C ARG A 4 -39.05 -18.96 4.94
N LEU A 5 -37.96 -19.62 4.57
CA LEU A 5 -37.13 -20.69 5.17
C LEU A 5 -35.93 -20.77 4.19
N PHE A 6 -34.70 -20.49 4.59
CA PHE A 6 -33.74 -21.46 5.11
C PHE A 6 -33.55 -22.73 4.26
N CYS A 7 -32.27 -23.09 4.12
CA CYS A 7 -31.77 -24.42 3.79
C CYS A 7 -31.66 -24.79 2.30
N ARG A 8 -30.50 -24.49 1.72
CA ARG A 8 -29.71 -25.57 1.11
C ARG A 8 -28.20 -25.34 1.24
N PHE A 9 -27.64 -26.03 2.24
CA PHE A 9 -26.34 -26.71 2.23
C PHE A 9 -25.12 -25.84 1.89
N VAL A 10 -24.40 -25.32 2.89
CA VAL A 10 -23.37 -26.07 3.63
C VAL A 10 -22.53 -26.89 2.66
N LEU A 11 -21.49 -26.27 2.13
CA LEU A 11 -20.42 -26.98 1.45
C LEU A 11 -19.08 -26.43 1.96
N VAL A 12 -18.59 -27.18 2.95
CA VAL A 12 -17.19 -27.58 3.09
C VAL A 12 -16.23 -26.45 3.48
N ILE A 13 -16.17 -26.22 4.79
CA ILE A 13 -14.93 -25.88 5.49
C ILE A 13 -14.00 -27.10 5.36
N THR A 14 -13.09 -27.06 4.39
CA THR A 14 -11.87 -27.88 4.42
C THR A 14 -10.68 -26.96 4.40
N ALA A 15 -9.99 -26.98 5.54
CA ALA A 15 -8.61 -26.62 5.74
C ALA A 15 -7.76 -26.70 4.45
N SER A 16 -7.47 -25.54 3.88
CA SER A 16 -6.17 -25.28 3.27
C SER A 16 -5.44 -24.30 4.17
N VAL A 17 -4.87 -24.84 5.26
CA VAL A 17 -3.62 -24.27 5.79
C VAL A 17 -2.64 -24.47 4.65
N GLN A 18 -2.51 -23.47 3.78
CA GLN A 18 -1.35 -23.39 2.92
C GLN A 18 -0.17 -23.23 3.87
N PRO A 19 0.76 -24.21 3.94
CA PRO A 19 2.07 -23.87 4.45
C PRO A 19 2.57 -22.78 3.50
N PHE A 20 2.71 -21.56 4.02
CA PHE A 20 3.67 -20.62 3.47
C PHE A 20 4.97 -21.40 3.53
N LEU A 21 5.30 -22.09 2.43
CA LEU A 21 6.59 -22.70 2.22
C LEU A 21 7.49 -21.48 2.06
N GLY A 22 7.88 -20.91 3.21
CA GLY A 22 8.97 -19.98 3.30
C GLY A 22 10.07 -20.67 2.50
N LYS A 23 10.51 -20.01 1.42
CA LYS A 23 11.84 -20.29 0.91
C LYS A 23 12.70 -20.33 2.16
N ALA A 24 13.27 -21.50 2.45
CA ALA A 24 14.47 -21.55 3.24
C ALA A 24 15.47 -20.74 2.43
N LEU A 25 15.43 -19.42 2.63
CA LEU A 25 16.60 -18.60 2.41
C LEU A 25 17.64 -19.32 3.23
N SER A 26 18.62 -19.85 2.51
CA SER A 26 19.89 -20.18 3.11
C SER A 26 20.24 -19.02 4.03
N ALA A 27 20.84 -19.33 5.18
CA ALA A 27 21.44 -18.35 6.07
C ALA A 27 22.63 -17.68 5.36
N GLU A 28 22.34 -17.00 4.26
CA GLU A 28 23.16 -16.00 3.64
C GLU A 28 22.87 -14.76 4.48
N ASN A 29 23.90 -14.23 5.12
CA ASN A 29 23.79 -13.02 5.92
C ASN A 29 23.32 -11.89 5.00
N ILE A 30 22.01 -11.68 4.92
CA ILE A 30 21.42 -10.63 4.10
C ILE A 30 22.03 -9.31 4.58
N THR A 31 22.62 -8.58 3.65
CA THR A 31 23.19 -7.28 3.97
C THR A 31 22.06 -6.26 4.15
N LEU A 32 22.29 -5.20 4.92
CA LEU A 32 21.30 -4.13 5.09
C LEU A 32 20.81 -3.56 3.75
N LEU A 33 21.71 -3.45 2.77
CA LEU A 33 21.39 -2.96 1.42
C LEU A 33 20.40 -3.90 0.71
N GLU A 34 20.64 -5.20 0.77
CA GLU A 34 19.78 -6.21 0.14
C GLU A 34 18.41 -6.28 0.83
N ALA A 35 18.38 -6.18 2.16
CA ALA A 35 17.14 -6.06 2.92
C ALA A 35 16.34 -4.81 2.52
N TYR A 36 17.01 -3.69 2.28
CA TYR A 36 16.39 -2.46 1.81
C TYR A 36 15.83 -2.57 0.39
N GLU A 37 16.57 -3.19 -0.54
CA GLU A 37 16.09 -3.40 -1.91
C GLU A 37 14.83 -4.28 -1.96
N MET A 38 14.82 -5.38 -1.20
CA MET A 38 13.64 -6.24 -1.05
C MET A 38 12.45 -5.50 -0.42
N ALA A 39 12.71 -4.67 0.60
CA ALA A 39 11.68 -3.86 1.23
C ALA A 39 11.12 -2.80 0.26
N ARG A 40 11.96 -2.19 -0.59
CA ARG A 40 11.56 -1.17 -1.55
C ARG A 40 10.59 -1.71 -2.61
N GLU A 41 10.76 -2.94 -3.06
CA GLU A 41 9.86 -3.58 -4.04
C GLU A 41 8.50 -3.95 -3.44
N SER A 42 8.45 -4.21 -2.14
CA SER A 42 7.26 -4.72 -1.44
C SER A 42 6.53 -3.69 -0.59
N ALA A 43 7.14 -2.53 -0.30
CA ALA A 43 6.59 -1.52 0.60
C ALA A 43 5.35 -0.80 0.02
N PRO A 44 4.13 -1.03 0.58
CA PRO A 44 2.91 -0.39 0.09
C PRO A 44 2.93 1.14 0.30
N GLY A 45 3.57 1.60 1.38
CA GLY A 45 3.68 3.03 1.71
C GLY A 45 4.44 3.82 0.65
N LEU A 46 5.50 3.25 0.08
CA LEU A 46 6.26 3.87 -0.99
C LEU A 46 5.48 3.90 -2.32
N GLY A 47 4.76 2.82 -2.62
CA GLY A 47 3.87 2.77 -3.79
C GLY A 47 2.78 3.85 -3.75
N VAL A 48 2.13 4.01 -2.60
CA VAL A 48 1.12 5.07 -2.40
C VAL A 48 1.74 6.47 -2.57
N ALA A 49 2.94 6.71 -2.05
CA ALA A 49 3.63 7.99 -2.22
C ALA A 49 3.94 8.29 -3.70
N ARG A 50 4.39 7.28 -4.47
CA ARG A 50 4.62 7.42 -5.92
C ARG A 50 3.35 7.80 -6.68
N TYR A 51 2.24 7.10 -6.45
CA TYR A 51 0.98 7.44 -7.09
C TYR A 51 0.45 8.82 -6.69
N LYS A 52 0.79 9.34 -5.50
CA LYS A 52 0.46 10.71 -5.11
C LYS A 52 1.24 11.75 -5.92
N VAL A 53 2.51 11.48 -6.23
CA VAL A 53 3.33 12.34 -7.12
C VAL A 53 2.74 12.34 -8.52
N ASP A 54 2.45 11.16 -9.07
CA ASP A 54 1.84 11.02 -10.40
C ASP A 54 0.49 11.75 -10.48
N LEU A 55 -0.33 11.65 -9.43
CA LEU A 55 -1.59 12.37 -9.32
C LEU A 55 -1.37 13.89 -9.30
N ALA A 56 -0.44 14.37 -8.48
CA ALA A 56 -0.15 15.79 -8.38
C ALA A 56 0.43 16.35 -9.69
N GLU A 57 1.20 15.55 -10.42
CA GLU A 57 1.68 15.87 -11.77
C GLU A 57 0.51 16.01 -12.75
N ALA A 58 -0.40 15.03 -12.79
CA ALA A 58 -1.57 15.08 -13.64
C ALA A 58 -2.45 16.31 -13.32
N GLU A 59 -2.63 16.65 -12.05
CA GLU A 59 -3.38 17.84 -11.64
C GLU A 59 -2.69 19.15 -12.06
N ARG A 60 -1.35 19.21 -11.99
CA ARG A 60 -0.55 20.34 -12.49
C ARG A 60 -0.75 20.49 -14.00
N ASP A 61 -0.76 19.39 -14.74
CA ASP A 61 -0.92 19.40 -16.19
C ASP A 61 -2.35 19.76 -16.62
N ILE A 62 -3.37 19.31 -15.89
CA ILE A 62 -4.75 19.75 -16.06
C ILE A 62 -4.86 21.27 -15.84
N ALA A 63 -4.25 21.79 -14.77
CA ALA A 63 -4.24 23.23 -14.50
C ALA A 63 -3.48 24.02 -15.57
N ARG A 64 -2.40 23.45 -16.12
CA ARG A 64 -1.68 24.00 -17.27
C ARG A 64 -2.57 24.02 -18.52
N GLY A 65 -3.40 23.02 -18.75
CA GLY A 65 -4.37 23.00 -19.86
C GLY A 65 -5.34 24.19 -19.84
N GLN A 66 -5.70 24.71 -18.66
CA GLN A 66 -6.65 25.82 -18.51
C GLN A 66 -6.08 27.20 -18.88
N ILE A 67 -4.76 27.34 -18.96
CA ILE A 67 -4.09 28.58 -19.43
C ILE A 67 -3.75 28.52 -20.92
N LEU A 68 -3.91 27.36 -21.55
CA LEU A 68 -3.67 27.14 -22.97
C LEU A 68 -4.96 27.36 -23.78
N PRO A 69 -4.87 27.67 -25.09
CA PRO A 69 -6.03 27.68 -25.97
C PRO A 69 -6.63 26.27 -26.07
N SER A 70 -7.94 26.15 -25.89
CA SER A 70 -8.66 24.89 -26.07
C SER A 70 -9.29 24.85 -27.47
N LEU A 71 -9.03 23.78 -28.21
CA LEU A 71 -9.72 23.45 -29.46
C LEU A 71 -10.76 22.36 -29.16
N SER A 72 -12.00 22.57 -29.57
CA SER A 72 -13.09 21.60 -29.42
C SER A 72 -13.80 21.42 -30.76
N ALA A 73 -14.08 20.18 -31.12
CA ALA A 73 -14.87 19.84 -32.30
C ALA A 73 -16.22 19.29 -31.86
N PHE A 74 -17.29 19.67 -32.53
CA PHE A 74 -18.62 19.16 -32.25
C PHE A 74 -19.39 18.85 -33.53
N GLY A 75 -20.23 17.82 -33.43
CA GLY A 75 -21.20 17.43 -34.45
C GLY A 75 -22.53 17.18 -33.77
N GLN A 76 -23.59 17.80 -34.28
CA GLN A 76 -24.95 17.66 -33.80
C GLN A 76 -25.84 17.26 -34.96
N TRP A 77 -26.63 16.21 -34.75
CA TRP A 77 -27.76 15.87 -35.60
C TRP A 77 -29.02 16.04 -34.75
N SER A 78 -29.96 16.84 -35.24
CA SER A 78 -31.28 17.02 -34.67
C SER A 78 -32.33 16.74 -35.74
N GLU A 79 -33.37 16.02 -35.36
CA GLU A 79 -34.59 15.84 -36.14
C GLU A 79 -35.68 16.61 -35.40
N ASN A 80 -36.37 17.52 -36.08
CA ASN A 80 -37.34 18.40 -35.46
C ASN A 80 -38.64 18.32 -36.25
N GLU A 81 -39.70 17.85 -35.60
CA GLU A 81 -41.05 17.80 -36.15
C GLU A 81 -41.84 18.97 -35.56
N VAL A 82 -42.37 19.83 -36.44
CA VAL A 82 -43.18 21.00 -36.03
C VAL A 82 -44.60 20.78 -36.54
N GLU A 83 -45.51 20.47 -35.63
CA GLU A 83 -46.93 20.33 -35.93
C GLU A 83 -47.65 21.67 -35.72
N PHE A 84 -48.23 22.22 -36.79
CA PHE A 84 -49.06 23.42 -36.73
C PHE A 84 -50.53 23.02 -36.66
N HIS A 85 -51.15 23.13 -35.49
CA HIS A 85 -52.61 23.04 -35.37
C HIS A 85 -53.26 24.37 -35.75
N ALA A 86 -53.37 24.65 -37.05
CA ALA A 86 -54.23 25.71 -37.56
C ALA A 86 -55.55 25.08 -38.04
N GLY A 87 -56.63 25.34 -37.29
CA GLY A 87 -57.98 24.96 -37.70
C GLY A 87 -58.30 25.58 -39.07
N ASP A 88 -58.63 24.70 -40.02
CA ASP A 88 -59.20 25.03 -41.33
C ASP A 88 -58.27 25.81 -42.29
N SER A 89 -57.15 25.20 -42.70
CA SER A 89 -56.53 25.51 -44.00
C SER A 89 -55.75 24.32 -44.54
N SER A 90 -56.33 23.68 -45.55
CA SER A 90 -55.74 22.61 -46.37
C SER A 90 -54.59 23.16 -47.22
N GLY A 91 -53.36 23.11 -46.68
CA GLY A 91 -52.18 23.55 -47.43
C GLY A 91 -50.84 23.47 -46.72
N TYR A 92 -50.79 23.22 -45.41
CA TYR A 92 -49.54 23.10 -44.67
C TYR A 92 -49.15 21.63 -44.54
N GLY A 93 -48.33 21.16 -45.47
CA GLY A 93 -47.71 19.84 -45.42
C GLY A 93 -46.65 19.77 -44.31
N PHE A 94 -46.50 18.59 -43.71
CA PHE A 94 -45.43 18.25 -42.77
C PHE A 94 -44.09 18.74 -43.31
N GLN A 95 -43.41 19.59 -42.54
CA GLN A 95 -42.12 20.14 -42.91
C GLN A 95 -41.06 19.59 -41.96
N GLU A 96 -40.46 18.47 -42.36
CA GLU A 96 -39.37 17.83 -41.64
C GLU A 96 -38.08 18.63 -41.87
N TYR A 97 -37.49 19.18 -40.81
CA TYR A 97 -36.21 19.87 -40.87
C TYR A 97 -35.13 18.99 -40.25
N ALA A 98 -34.40 18.24 -41.09
CA ALA A 98 -33.20 17.54 -40.66
C ALA A 98 -32.05 18.54 -40.43
N GLY A 99 -31.78 18.86 -39.17
CA GLY A 99 -30.72 19.77 -38.76
C GLY A 99 -29.40 19.03 -38.54
N LYS A 100 -28.44 19.18 -39.44
CA LYS A 100 -27.05 18.70 -39.23
C LYS A 100 -26.14 19.91 -39.03
N ARG A 101 -25.40 19.95 -37.91
CA ARG A 101 -24.44 21.01 -37.59
C ARG A 101 -23.10 20.38 -37.22
N TYR A 102 -22.06 20.78 -37.93
CA TYR A 102 -20.68 20.43 -37.59
C TYR A 102 -19.90 21.73 -37.41
N GLY A 103 -18.97 21.74 -36.46
CA GLY A 103 -18.17 22.93 -36.21
C GLY A 103 -16.98 22.65 -35.32
N TRP A 104 -16.01 23.55 -35.38
CA TRP A 104 -14.86 23.58 -34.49
C TRP A 104 -14.86 24.93 -33.77
N GLN A 105 -14.54 24.91 -32.49
CA GLN A 105 -14.47 26.08 -31.62
C GLN A 105 -13.09 26.15 -30.98
N VAL A 106 -12.40 27.27 -31.20
CA VAL A 106 -11.17 27.59 -30.48
C VAL A 106 -11.50 28.65 -29.44
N LYS A 107 -11.17 28.37 -28.18
CA LYS A 107 -11.33 29.31 -27.07
C LYS A 107 -9.98 29.57 -26.42
N GLN A 108 -9.53 30.83 -26.46
CA GLN A 108 -8.31 31.28 -25.79
C GLN A 108 -8.67 32.33 -24.74
N SER A 109 -8.16 32.14 -23.52
CA SER A 109 -8.26 33.18 -22.49
C SER A 109 -7.11 34.18 -22.68
N LEU A 110 -7.43 35.47 -22.83
CA LEU A 110 -6.41 36.52 -22.99
C LEU A 110 -5.83 36.93 -21.63
N ILE A 111 -6.68 37.13 -20.62
CA ILE A 111 -6.27 37.51 -19.26
C ILE A 111 -7.16 36.75 -18.26
N ASN A 112 -6.58 35.78 -17.56
CA ASN A 112 -7.24 35.07 -16.46
C ASN A 112 -6.25 34.79 -15.32
N VAL A 113 -6.25 35.69 -14.33
CA VAL A 113 -5.39 35.63 -13.14
C VAL A 113 -5.73 34.42 -12.27
N SER A 114 -6.99 34.00 -12.24
CA SER A 114 -7.45 32.86 -11.44
C SER A 114 -6.83 31.55 -11.94
N ASN A 115 -6.88 31.27 -13.24
CA ASN A 115 -6.29 30.06 -13.83
C ASN A 115 -4.78 29.99 -13.61
N TRP A 116 -4.10 31.14 -13.72
CA TRP A 116 -2.65 31.19 -13.50
C TRP A 116 -2.25 30.97 -12.04
N ARG A 117 -3.04 31.51 -11.08
CA ARG A 117 -2.85 31.24 -9.66
C ARG A 117 -3.10 29.78 -9.33
N GLU A 118 -4.11 29.17 -9.93
CA GLU A 118 -4.38 27.73 -9.78
C GLU A 118 -3.22 26.88 -10.32
N TYR A 119 -2.66 27.20 -11.49
CA TYR A 119 -1.48 26.53 -12.00
C TYR A 119 -0.29 26.63 -11.03
N ARG A 120 0.00 27.82 -10.50
CA ARG A 120 1.05 28.00 -9.48
C ARG A 120 0.79 27.19 -8.22
N ARG A 121 -0.46 27.17 -7.75
CA ARG A 121 -0.87 26.38 -6.58
C ARG A 121 -0.64 24.89 -6.82
N ARG A 122 -1.07 24.35 -7.97
CA ARG A 122 -0.85 22.93 -8.32
C ARG A 122 0.63 22.60 -8.50
N SER A 123 1.42 23.50 -9.08
CA SER A 123 2.88 23.32 -9.18
C SER A 123 3.55 23.23 -7.81
N ALA A 124 3.12 24.05 -6.83
CA ALA A 124 3.64 23.96 -5.47
C ALA A 124 3.19 22.66 -4.77
N MET A 125 1.97 22.19 -5.03
CA MET A 125 1.49 20.89 -4.51
C MET A 125 2.24 19.71 -5.12
N PHE A 126 2.63 19.78 -6.39
CA PHE A 126 3.49 18.80 -7.02
C PHE A 126 4.88 18.74 -6.35
N SER A 127 5.54 19.89 -6.18
CA SER A 127 6.82 19.94 -5.46
C SER A 127 6.73 19.39 -4.04
N ARG A 128 5.64 19.70 -3.32
CA ARG A 128 5.38 19.13 -2.00
C ARG A 128 5.22 17.60 -2.05
N SER A 129 4.56 17.07 -3.08
CA SER A 129 4.40 15.61 -3.21
C SER A 129 5.73 14.90 -3.45
N GLU A 130 6.68 15.54 -4.13
CA GLU A 130 8.04 15.02 -4.30
C GLU A 130 8.77 14.97 -2.95
N ASP A 131 8.63 16.02 -2.13
CA ASP A 131 9.18 16.03 -0.77
C ASP A 131 8.55 14.94 0.12
N ASP A 132 7.23 14.74 0.01
CA ASP A 132 6.52 13.69 0.73
C ASP A 132 7.00 12.28 0.31
N LEU A 133 7.33 12.08 -0.96
CA LEU A 133 7.93 10.83 -1.46
C LEU A 133 9.33 10.62 -0.90
N ALA A 134 10.18 11.65 -0.92
CA ALA A 134 11.52 11.58 -0.34
C ALA A 134 11.47 11.26 1.16
N ASN A 135 10.52 11.85 1.90
CA ASN A 135 10.29 11.54 3.30
C ASN A 135 9.85 10.08 3.51
N ALA A 136 8.98 9.55 2.65
CA ALA A 136 8.58 8.14 2.73
C ALA A 136 9.75 7.18 2.48
N GLU A 137 10.68 7.52 1.59
CA GLU A 137 11.90 6.74 1.35
C GLU A 137 12.82 6.74 2.59
N LEU A 138 12.97 7.88 3.25
CA LEU A 138 13.75 7.99 4.50
C LEU A 138 13.11 7.18 5.63
N GLN A 139 11.79 7.21 5.76
CA GLN A 139 11.07 6.41 6.75
C GLN A 139 11.25 4.91 6.51
N LEU A 140 11.19 4.46 5.25
CA LEU A 140 11.44 3.06 4.89
C LEU A 140 12.87 2.66 5.27
N LEU A 141 13.86 3.49 4.93
CA LEU A 141 15.25 3.24 5.30
C LEU A 141 15.43 3.11 6.82
N GLY A 142 14.83 4.01 7.58
CA GLY A 142 14.86 3.96 9.04
C GLY A 142 14.25 2.68 9.60
N ALA A 143 13.05 2.31 9.13
CA ALA A 143 12.36 1.09 9.57
C ALA A 143 13.15 -0.18 9.24
N VAL A 144 13.77 -0.27 8.05
CA VAL A 144 14.61 -1.41 7.67
C VAL A 144 15.86 -1.49 8.53
N THR A 145 16.49 -0.34 8.80
CA THR A 145 17.70 -0.27 9.64
C THR A 145 17.40 -0.72 11.08
N GLU A 146 16.30 -0.24 11.66
CA GLU A 146 15.87 -0.62 13.00
C GLU A 146 15.55 -2.12 13.06
N ALA A 147 14.78 -2.64 12.11
CA ALA A 147 14.45 -4.06 12.04
C ALA A 147 15.71 -4.94 11.92
N TYR A 148 16.67 -4.54 11.08
CA TYR A 148 17.93 -5.26 10.92
C TYR A 148 18.74 -5.31 12.22
N LEU A 149 18.90 -4.17 12.88
CA LEU A 149 19.64 -4.09 14.15
C LEU A 149 18.95 -4.89 15.26
N ASN A 150 17.62 -4.88 15.31
CA ASN A 150 16.86 -5.68 16.29
C ASN A 150 17.08 -7.19 16.10
N VAL A 151 17.12 -7.67 14.85
CA VAL A 151 17.43 -9.09 14.55
C VAL A 151 18.87 -9.42 14.94
N LEU A 152 19.82 -8.52 14.67
CA LEU A 152 21.22 -8.72 15.04
C LEU A 152 21.40 -8.79 16.57
N LEU A 153 20.74 -7.90 17.31
CA LEU A 153 20.74 -7.92 18.78
C LEU A 153 20.09 -9.20 19.33
N ALA A 154 18.93 -9.59 18.83
CA ALA A 154 18.25 -10.81 19.27
C ALA A 154 19.10 -12.07 19.02
N THR A 155 19.90 -12.08 17.94
CA THR A 155 20.82 -13.19 17.63
C THR A 155 21.97 -13.24 18.63
N LEU A 156 22.55 -12.08 18.97
CA LEU A 156 23.59 -11.98 20.00
C LEU A 156 23.07 -12.38 21.38
N ASP A 157 21.87 -11.93 21.76
CA ASP A 157 21.24 -12.30 23.03
C ASP A 157 20.98 -13.82 23.11
N ALA A 158 20.52 -14.42 22.01
CA ALA A 158 20.33 -15.87 21.94
C ALA A 158 21.65 -16.64 22.13
N GLU A 159 22.73 -16.19 21.48
CA GLU A 159 24.06 -16.81 21.63
C GLU A 159 24.57 -16.70 23.08
N VAL A 160 24.38 -15.56 23.73
CA VAL A 160 24.75 -15.38 25.15
C VAL A 160 23.95 -16.32 26.06
N LEU A 161 22.63 -16.41 25.86
CA LEU A 161 21.78 -17.31 26.65
C LEU A 161 22.14 -18.78 26.46
N GLU A 162 22.50 -19.20 25.24
CA GLU A 162 22.99 -20.55 24.98
C GLU A 162 24.30 -20.84 25.71
N GLN A 163 25.23 -19.88 25.74
CA GLN A 163 26.50 -20.01 26.46
C GLN A 163 26.29 -20.09 27.99
N GLU A 164 25.39 -19.27 28.53
CA GLU A 164 25.01 -19.31 29.95
C GLU A 164 24.36 -20.65 30.33
N LEU A 165 23.44 -21.15 29.50
CA LEU A 165 22.83 -22.47 29.69
C LEU A 165 23.90 -23.57 29.69
N ALA A 166 24.82 -23.55 28.73
CA ALA A 166 25.91 -24.52 28.65
C ALA A 166 26.86 -24.46 29.87
N ALA A 167 27.04 -23.30 30.49
CA ALA A 167 27.80 -23.17 31.74
C ALA A 167 27.02 -23.74 32.94
N LEU A 168 25.71 -23.46 33.03
CA LEU A 168 24.83 -24.01 34.07
C LEU A 168 24.75 -25.53 34.02
N VAL A 169 24.68 -26.13 32.82
CA VAL A 169 24.69 -27.58 32.63
C VAL A 169 25.98 -28.19 33.17
N ARG A 170 27.14 -27.61 32.84
CA ARG A 170 28.44 -28.06 33.36
C ARG A 170 28.50 -27.99 34.89
N GLN A 171 28.02 -26.89 35.48
CA GLN A 171 27.98 -26.74 36.94
C GLN A 171 27.07 -27.78 37.62
N GLN A 172 25.97 -28.16 36.96
CA GLN A 172 25.08 -29.21 37.44
C GLN A 172 25.77 -30.57 37.43
N GLU A 173 26.44 -30.93 36.33
CA GLU A 173 27.18 -32.20 36.21
C GLU A 173 28.28 -32.34 37.27
N GLU A 174 29.04 -31.27 37.53
CA GLU A 174 30.05 -31.27 38.60
C GLU A 174 29.43 -31.50 39.99
N SER A 175 28.28 -30.86 40.25
CA SER A 175 27.56 -31.00 41.52
C SER A 175 26.99 -32.42 41.71
N GLU A 176 26.47 -33.03 40.64
CA GLU A 176 25.98 -34.42 40.64
C GLU A 176 27.14 -35.42 40.86
N ALA A 177 28.29 -35.21 40.22
CA ALA A 177 29.48 -36.04 40.43
C ALA A 177 30.01 -35.98 41.88
N LEU A 178 30.05 -34.79 42.49
CA LEU A 178 30.45 -34.62 43.89
C LEU A 178 29.45 -35.25 44.88
N TYR A 179 28.16 -35.29 44.51
CA TYR A 179 27.13 -35.99 45.27
C TYR A 179 27.34 -37.52 45.25
N GLU A 180 27.67 -38.11 44.10
CA GLU A 180 27.91 -39.56 43.97
C GLU A 180 29.09 -40.05 44.81
N VAL A 181 30.13 -39.24 44.96
CA VAL A 181 31.28 -39.55 45.84
C VAL A 181 30.96 -39.32 47.34
N ARG A 182 29.68 -39.03 47.68
CA ARG A 182 29.14 -38.82 49.03
C ARG A 182 29.66 -37.55 49.73
N PHE A 183 30.06 -36.53 48.97
CA PHE A 183 30.61 -35.27 49.50
C PHE A 183 29.63 -34.07 49.49
N LEU A 184 28.42 -34.18 48.94
CA LEU A 184 27.39 -33.12 48.98
C LEU A 184 25.98 -33.61 49.38
N PRO A 185 25.13 -32.77 50.00
CA PRO A 185 23.72 -33.07 50.26
C PRO A 185 22.80 -32.82 49.04
N ILE A 186 21.74 -33.64 48.91
CA ILE A 186 20.76 -33.65 47.78
C ILE A 186 20.11 -32.28 47.50
N THR A 187 20.06 -31.39 48.49
CA THR A 187 19.43 -30.07 48.39
C THR A 187 20.15 -29.14 47.41
N GLN A 188 21.48 -29.23 47.27
CA GLN A 188 22.21 -28.39 46.32
C GLN A 188 21.99 -28.81 44.86
N VAL A 189 21.73 -30.10 44.60
CA VAL A 189 21.41 -30.58 43.24
C VAL A 189 20.04 -30.06 42.79
N LEU A 190 19.05 -29.99 43.69
CA LEU A 190 17.72 -29.45 43.37
C LEU A 190 17.74 -27.94 43.11
N GLU A 191 18.57 -27.19 43.84
CA GLU A 191 18.68 -25.73 43.65
C GLU A 191 19.27 -25.39 42.27
N THR A 192 20.29 -26.15 41.83
CA THR A 192 20.90 -25.96 40.51
C THR A 192 19.94 -26.35 39.37
N LYS A 193 19.15 -27.43 39.52
CA LYS A 193 18.11 -27.80 38.54
C LYS A 193 17.02 -26.72 38.42
N SER A 194 16.58 -26.16 39.55
CA SER A 194 15.56 -25.11 39.54
C SER A 194 16.04 -23.82 38.86
N ARG A 195 17.33 -23.50 38.89
CA ARG A 195 17.90 -22.32 38.21
C ARG A 195 18.07 -22.49 36.71
N ARG A 196 18.16 -23.74 36.21
CA ARG A 196 18.25 -24.03 34.77
C ARG A 196 16.87 -24.03 34.10
N ASP A 197 15.85 -24.49 34.82
CA ASP A 197 14.50 -24.64 34.29
C ASP A 197 13.63 -23.37 34.48
N SER A 198 14.16 -22.32 35.10
CA SER A 198 13.53 -21.00 35.29
C SER A 198 14.02 -19.98 34.26
#